data_AF-A0A352CHL7-F1
#
_entry.id   AF-A0A352CHL7-F1
#
_cell.length_a   1.000
_cell.length_b   1.000
_cell.length_c   1.000
_cell.angle_alpha   90.00
_cell.angle_beta   90.00
_cell.angle_gamma   90.00
#
_symmetry.space_group_name_H-M   'P 1'
#
loop_
_entity.id
_entity.type
_entity.pdbx_description
1 polymer ?
#
loop_
_entity_poly.entity_id
_entity_poly.type
_entity_poly.pdbx_seq_one_letter_code
_entity_poly.pdbx_strand_id
1 'polypeptide(L)'
;YNDKSFDEARQALQQYLLEVDRPAFALDAYAMLGTIAQQNKELDKALGFYDSVLAIAPNRYAEEAALQAARISFFELKQYEKALLYYGKLYELTGLSSSKLESLRGLLRASYQLDQIDQSATWGALLSVEKGINADDKALIALVTAKQYSRQGREDEAQLNLRQVISLNKASLAAEARYELACSQLRQKKYAAAEKTAFETINKSGSFETWVTRAYLLLGDIYVAQGDLFNAKATYQSVKENAGTEEFRAIAAEKLAMVEKADAEKVKSSKN
;
A
#
# COMPACT_ATOMS: atom_id res chain seq x y z
N TYR A 1 -14.38 27.57 -23.10
CA TYR A 1 -15.21 28.66 -22.54
C TYR A 1 -15.33 28.59 -21.02
N ASN A 2 -14.97 27.47 -20.36
CA ASN A 2 -15.06 27.32 -18.90
C ASN A 2 -13.93 27.98 -18.10
N ASP A 3 -12.69 28.02 -18.62
CA ASP A 3 -11.52 28.42 -17.82
C ASP A 3 -11.56 29.88 -17.35
N LYS A 4 -12.02 30.81 -18.19
CA LYS A 4 -12.11 32.24 -17.84
C LYS A 4 -13.09 32.51 -16.68
N SER A 5 -14.21 31.78 -16.66
CA SER A 5 -15.23 31.96 -15.61
C SER A 5 -14.79 31.38 -14.27
N PHE A 6 -13.94 30.34 -14.25
CA PHE A 6 -13.38 29.79 -13.02
C PHE A 6 -12.30 30.71 -12.42
N ASP A 7 -11.51 31.38 -13.25
CA ASP A 7 -10.51 32.33 -12.78
C ASP A 7 -11.14 33.57 -12.14
N GLU A 8 -12.17 34.14 -12.75
CA GLU A 8 -12.91 35.28 -12.20
C GLU A 8 -13.62 34.90 -10.88
N ALA A 9 -14.29 33.74 -10.84
CA ALA A 9 -14.93 33.24 -9.62
C ALA A 9 -13.92 33.02 -8.49
N ARG A 10 -12.75 32.43 -8.80
CA ARG A 10 -11.69 32.21 -7.82
C ARG A 10 -11.20 33.52 -7.21
N GLN A 11 -10.91 34.53 -8.04
CA GLN A 11 -10.45 35.84 -7.55
C GLN A 11 -11.49 36.50 -6.64
N ALA A 12 -12.76 36.53 -7.07
CA ALA A 12 -13.83 37.12 -6.29
C ALA A 12 -14.02 36.42 -4.93
N LEU A 13 -13.98 35.09 -4.89
CA LEU A 13 -14.11 34.32 -3.64
C LEU A 13 -12.91 34.52 -2.70
N GLN A 14 -11.69 34.60 -3.24
CA GLN A 14 -10.50 34.88 -2.43
C GLN A 14 -10.53 36.29 -1.85
N GLN A 15 -10.92 37.28 -2.67
CA GLN A 15 -11.08 38.65 -2.21
C GLN A 15 -12.15 38.77 -1.13
N TYR A 16 -13.29 38.08 -1.31
CA TYR A 16 -14.35 38.01 -0.30
C TYR A 16 -13.85 37.47 1.05
N LEU A 17 -13.05 36.40 1.04
CA LEU A 17 -12.47 35.82 2.25
C LEU A 17 -11.40 36.72 2.91
N LEU A 18 -10.78 37.62 2.16
CA LEU A 18 -9.73 38.51 2.64
C LEU A 18 -10.30 39.83 3.20
N GLU A 19 -11.28 40.43 2.52
CA GLU A 19 -11.75 41.78 2.78
C GLU A 19 -12.90 41.84 3.79
N VAL A 20 -13.65 40.74 3.95
CA VAL A 20 -14.82 40.70 4.84
C VAL A 20 -14.44 40.14 6.20
N ASP A 21 -14.50 40.98 7.23
CA ASP A 21 -14.39 40.52 8.62
C ASP A 21 -15.58 39.60 8.95
N ARG A 22 -15.29 38.36 9.37
CA ARG A 22 -16.27 37.28 9.61
C ARG A 22 -17.22 37.03 8.42
N PRO A 23 -16.73 36.43 7.32
CA PRO A 23 -17.54 36.24 6.12
C PRO A 23 -18.68 35.23 6.38
N ALA A 24 -19.93 35.69 6.27
CA ALA A 24 -21.12 34.87 6.49
C ALA A 24 -21.20 33.63 5.58
N PHE A 25 -20.61 33.70 4.38
CA PHE A 25 -20.55 32.64 3.38
C PHE A 25 -19.14 32.04 3.24
N ALA A 26 -18.30 32.16 4.27
CA ALA A 26 -16.94 31.61 4.23
C ALA A 26 -16.92 30.12 3.89
N LEU A 27 -17.87 29.36 4.45
CA LEU A 27 -17.99 27.92 4.22
C LEU A 27 -18.25 27.60 2.73
N ASP A 28 -19.21 28.29 2.10
CA ASP A 28 -19.52 28.16 0.68
C ASP A 28 -18.30 28.53 -0.19
N ALA A 29 -17.62 29.63 0.17
CA ALA A 29 -16.44 30.09 -0.55
C ALA A 29 -15.29 29.06 -0.48
N TYR A 30 -15.01 28.50 0.69
CA TYR A 30 -13.99 27.45 0.83
C TYR A 30 -14.35 26.20 0.04
N ALA A 31 -15.61 25.75 0.08
CA ALA A 31 -16.05 24.58 -0.69
C ALA A 31 -15.87 24.80 -2.20
N MET A 32 -16.30 25.96 -2.72
CA MET A 32 -16.15 26.30 -4.13
C MET A 32 -14.69 26.45 -4.55
N LEU A 33 -13.87 27.11 -3.73
CA LEU A 33 -12.43 27.27 -3.99
C LEU A 33 -11.69 25.93 -4.00
N GLY A 34 -12.06 25.00 -3.12
CA GLY A 34 -11.54 23.63 -3.12
C GLY A 34 -11.83 22.91 -4.45
N THR A 35 -13.08 22.95 -4.91
CA THR A 35 -13.47 22.35 -6.19
C THR A 35 -12.77 23.00 -7.38
N ILE A 36 -12.68 24.33 -7.43
CA ILE A 36 -11.97 25.05 -8.51
C ILE A 36 -10.49 24.68 -8.52
N ALA A 37 -9.83 24.68 -7.35
CA ALA A 37 -8.42 24.32 -7.24
C ALA A 37 -8.17 22.86 -7.68
N GLN A 38 -9.05 21.93 -7.31
CA GLN A 38 -8.96 20.53 -7.74
C GLN A 38 -9.09 20.40 -9.27
N GLN A 39 -10.06 21.09 -9.88
CA GLN A 39 -10.25 21.09 -11.33
C GLN A 39 -9.03 21.65 -12.08
N ASN A 40 -8.40 22.69 -11.52
CA ASN A 40 -7.18 23.29 -12.05
C ASN A 40 -5.90 22.51 -11.72
N LYS A 41 -6.00 21.32 -11.12
CA LYS A 41 -4.86 20.49 -10.67
C LYS A 41 -3.94 21.18 -9.65
N GLU A 42 -4.45 22.20 -8.96
CA GLU A 42 -3.79 22.87 -7.84
C GLU A 42 -4.05 22.09 -6.53
N LEU A 43 -3.58 20.84 -6.50
CA LEU A 43 -4.00 19.83 -5.52
C LEU A 43 -3.73 20.22 -4.05
N ASP A 44 -2.55 20.75 -3.74
CA ASP A 44 -2.24 21.17 -2.36
C ASP A 44 -3.12 22.34 -1.89
N LYS A 45 -3.46 23.27 -2.79
CA LYS A 45 -4.39 24.35 -2.47
C LYS A 45 -5.82 23.82 -2.27
N ALA A 46 -6.24 22.87 -3.09
CA ALA A 46 -7.52 22.20 -2.94
C ALA A 46 -7.64 21.55 -1.55
N LEU A 47 -6.61 20.83 -1.12
CA LEU A 47 -6.54 20.25 0.23
C LEU A 47 -6.66 21.32 1.32
N GLY A 48 -5.94 22.44 1.20
CA GLY A 48 -6.04 23.54 2.16
C GLY A 48 -7.46 24.13 2.26
N PHE A 49 -8.17 24.27 1.14
CA PHE A 49 -9.58 24.71 1.17
C PHE A 49 -10.52 23.66 1.76
N TYR A 50 -10.32 22.38 1.45
CA TYR A 50 -11.08 21.30 2.08
C TYR A 50 -10.81 21.19 3.59
N ASP A 51 -9.59 21.44 4.04
CA ASP A 51 -9.27 21.53 5.47
C ASP A 51 -10.07 22.63 6.16
N SER A 52 -10.21 23.81 5.54
CA SER A 52 -11.05 24.90 6.06
C SER A 52 -12.53 24.49 6.18
N VAL A 53 -13.05 23.73 5.21
CA VAL A 53 -14.42 23.17 5.28
C VAL A 53 -14.55 22.16 6.43
N LEU A 54 -13.55 21.28 6.59
CA LEU A 54 -13.55 20.22 7.58
C LEU A 54 -13.26 20.69 9.01
N ALA A 55 -12.63 21.85 9.18
CA ALA A 55 -12.35 22.43 10.49
C ALA A 55 -13.63 22.81 11.27
N ILE A 56 -14.74 23.02 10.55
CA ILE A 56 -16.05 23.41 11.10
C ILE A 56 -17.08 22.30 10.82
N ALA A 57 -16.65 21.05 10.77
CA ALA A 57 -17.54 19.90 10.64
C ALA A 57 -18.29 19.63 11.97
N PRO A 58 -19.53 19.09 11.93
CA PRO A 58 -20.29 18.73 10.74
C PRO A 58 -20.93 19.93 10.04
N ASN A 59 -20.95 19.91 8.71
CA ASN A 59 -21.66 20.89 7.89
C ASN A 59 -22.02 20.29 6.52
N ARG A 60 -22.82 21.01 5.71
CA ARG A 60 -23.37 20.50 4.44
C ARG A 60 -22.33 20.15 3.37
N TYR A 61 -21.08 20.59 3.49
CA TYR A 61 -20.01 20.30 2.53
C TYR A 61 -18.96 19.33 3.09
N ALA A 62 -19.01 19.01 4.39
CA ALA A 62 -17.95 18.27 5.07
C ALA A 62 -17.76 16.85 4.51
N GLU A 63 -18.84 16.13 4.20
CA GLU A 63 -18.75 14.77 3.63
C GLU A 63 -18.03 14.78 2.27
N GLU A 64 -18.44 15.65 1.36
CA GLU A 64 -17.82 15.76 0.03
C GLU A 64 -16.37 16.27 0.12
N ALA A 65 -16.10 17.25 0.99
CA ALA A 65 -14.74 17.75 1.22
C ALA A 65 -13.81 16.65 1.76
N ALA A 66 -14.28 15.84 2.71
CA ALA A 66 -13.51 14.70 3.23
C ALA A 66 -13.24 13.67 2.14
N LEU A 67 -14.25 13.34 1.32
CA LEU A 67 -14.12 12.40 0.22
C LEU A 67 -13.10 12.86 -0.84
N GLN A 68 -13.21 14.11 -1.30
CA GLN A 68 -12.30 14.64 -2.32
C GLN A 68 -10.88 14.79 -1.77
N ALA A 69 -10.72 15.31 -0.54
CA ALA A 69 -9.41 15.42 0.10
C ALA A 69 -8.74 14.05 0.28
N ALA A 70 -9.51 13.02 0.66
CA ALA A 70 -9.02 11.66 0.79
C ALA A 70 -8.53 11.08 -0.55
N ARG A 71 -9.32 11.24 -1.62
CA ARG A 71 -8.97 10.77 -2.96
C ARG A 71 -7.75 11.48 -3.53
N ILE A 72 -7.67 12.80 -3.41
CA ILE A 72 -6.51 13.59 -3.82
C ILE A 72 -5.25 13.10 -3.09
N SER A 73 -5.35 12.98 -1.77
CA SER A 73 -4.23 12.55 -0.93
C SER A 73 -3.76 11.14 -1.29
N PHE A 74 -4.69 10.20 -1.53
CA PHE A 74 -4.35 8.81 -1.82
C PHE A 74 -3.84 8.59 -3.24
N PHE A 75 -4.60 9.04 -4.25
CA PHE A 75 -4.35 8.68 -5.65
C PHE A 75 -3.39 9.62 -6.36
N GLU A 76 -3.49 10.93 -6.09
CA GLU A 76 -2.74 11.94 -6.84
C GLU A 76 -1.42 12.28 -6.16
N LEU A 77 -1.46 12.55 -4.85
CA LEU A 77 -0.28 13.00 -4.09
C LEU A 77 0.45 11.88 -3.36
N LYS A 78 -0.17 10.70 -3.23
CA LYS A 78 0.37 9.55 -2.46
C LYS A 78 0.77 9.91 -1.02
N GLN A 79 0.08 10.89 -0.42
CA GLN A 79 0.21 11.29 0.97
C GLN A 79 -0.70 10.40 1.83
N TYR A 80 -0.26 9.16 2.06
CA TYR A 80 -1.11 8.11 2.65
C TYR A 80 -1.53 8.42 4.09
N GLU A 81 -0.72 9.15 4.87
CA GLU A 81 -1.08 9.61 6.22
C GLU A 81 -2.25 10.60 6.17
N LYS A 82 -2.23 11.55 5.23
CA LYS A 82 -3.35 12.47 5.04
C LYS A 82 -4.58 11.75 4.50
N ALA A 83 -4.40 10.80 3.58
CA ALA A 83 -5.49 9.98 3.07
C ALA A 83 -6.18 9.22 4.23
N LEU A 84 -5.40 8.62 5.13
CA LEU A 84 -5.92 7.93 6.31
C LEU A 84 -6.74 8.88 7.20
N LEU A 85 -6.24 10.11 7.44
CA LEU A 85 -6.95 11.14 8.19
C LEU A 85 -8.28 11.52 7.53
N TYR A 86 -8.28 11.83 6.23
CA TYR A 86 -9.48 12.27 5.51
C TYR A 86 -10.51 11.15 5.34
N TYR A 87 -10.09 9.91 5.05
CA TYR A 87 -11.01 8.78 5.03
C TYR A 87 -11.58 8.49 6.42
N GLY A 88 -10.83 8.72 7.50
CA GLY A 88 -11.32 8.66 8.88
C GLY A 88 -12.43 9.68 9.13
N LYS A 89 -12.20 10.95 8.76
CA LYS A 89 -13.24 12.00 8.82
C LYS A 89 -14.48 11.62 8.00
N LEU A 90 -14.30 11.09 6.79
CA LEU A 90 -15.42 10.65 5.95
C LEU A 90 -16.22 9.54 6.65
N TYR A 91 -15.55 8.56 7.26
CA TYR A 91 -16.18 7.47 7.99
C TYR A 91 -17.00 7.97 9.19
N GLU A 92 -16.53 8.98 9.90
CA GLU A 92 -17.22 9.60 11.03
C GLU A 92 -18.43 10.45 10.60
N LEU A 93 -18.33 11.13 9.45
CA LEU A 93 -19.33 12.09 8.98
C LEU A 93 -20.50 11.43 8.24
N THR A 94 -20.27 10.31 7.55
CA THR A 94 -21.27 9.77 6.62
C THR A 94 -22.26 8.82 7.28
N GLY A 95 -23.56 9.00 6.96
CA GLY A 95 -24.61 8.02 7.22
C GLY A 95 -24.91 7.10 6.02
N LEU A 96 -24.32 7.38 4.85
CA LEU A 96 -24.63 6.68 3.60
C LEU A 96 -23.78 5.41 3.47
N SER A 97 -24.42 4.28 3.15
CA SER A 97 -23.70 3.00 2.98
C SER A 97 -22.60 3.06 1.92
N SER A 98 -22.80 3.83 0.83
CA SER A 98 -21.80 3.98 -0.24
C SER A 98 -20.55 4.72 0.21
N SER A 99 -20.71 5.85 0.89
CA SER A 99 -19.61 6.65 1.43
C SER A 99 -18.91 5.91 2.57
N LYS A 100 -19.66 5.18 3.41
CA LYS A 100 -19.09 4.31 4.44
C LYS A 100 -18.23 3.20 3.82
N LEU A 101 -18.71 2.55 2.77
CA LEU A 101 -17.98 1.52 2.04
C LEU A 101 -16.69 2.08 1.42
N GLU A 102 -16.76 3.29 0.83
CA GLU A 102 -15.59 3.96 0.26
C GLU A 102 -14.56 4.39 1.31
N SER A 103 -15.01 4.93 2.44
CA SER A 103 -14.12 5.33 3.54
C SER A 103 -13.37 4.14 4.12
N LEU A 104 -14.04 3.02 4.41
CA LEU A 104 -13.41 1.79 4.89
C LEU A 104 -12.40 1.22 3.89
N ARG A 105 -12.72 1.24 2.59
CA ARG A 105 -11.79 0.88 1.51
C ARG A 105 -10.55 1.75 1.51
N GLY A 106 -10.73 3.07 1.65
CA GLY A 106 -9.65 4.04 1.74
C GLY A 106 -8.77 3.83 2.97
N LEU A 107 -9.39 3.64 4.14
CA LEU A 107 -8.71 3.37 5.41
C LEU A 107 -7.87 2.09 5.36
N LEU A 108 -8.44 1.00 4.86
CA LEU A 108 -7.73 -0.27 4.66
C LEU A 108 -6.51 -0.08 3.76
N ARG A 109 -6.69 0.58 2.61
CA ARG A 109 -5.61 0.79 1.62
C ARG A 109 -4.54 1.75 2.12
N ALA A 110 -4.92 2.86 2.76
CA ALA A 110 -3.97 3.85 3.27
C ALA A 110 -3.11 3.27 4.39
N SER A 111 -3.72 2.63 5.39
CA SER A 111 -2.98 1.95 6.47
C SER A 111 -2.07 0.83 5.93
N TYR A 112 -2.48 0.15 4.85
CA TYR A 112 -1.64 -0.84 4.19
C TYR A 112 -0.39 -0.23 3.55
N GLN A 113 -0.52 0.88 2.82
CA GLN A 113 0.62 1.59 2.23
C GLN A 113 1.59 2.14 3.28
N LEU A 114 1.12 2.38 4.49
CA LEU A 114 1.91 2.82 5.64
C LEU A 114 2.54 1.67 6.45
N ASP A 115 2.40 0.41 5.99
CA ASP A 115 2.82 -0.81 6.71
C ASP A 115 2.20 -0.95 8.13
N GLN A 116 1.08 -0.28 8.39
CA GLN A 116 0.33 -0.34 9.64
C GLN A 116 -0.60 -1.56 9.65
N ILE A 117 -0.02 -2.76 9.60
CA ILE A 117 -0.75 -4.02 9.37
C ILE A 117 -1.88 -4.27 10.39
N ASP A 118 -1.68 -4.00 11.69
CA ASP A 118 -2.72 -4.22 12.69
C ASP A 118 -3.93 -3.27 12.52
N GLN A 119 -3.66 -2.02 12.20
CA GLN A 119 -4.70 -1.05 11.89
C GLN A 119 -5.42 -1.41 10.58
N SER A 120 -4.65 -1.83 9.57
CA SER A 120 -5.19 -2.29 8.29
C SER A 120 -6.09 -3.52 8.45
N ALA A 121 -5.70 -4.50 9.25
CA ALA A 121 -6.51 -5.66 9.59
C ALA A 121 -7.81 -5.25 10.32
N THR A 122 -7.74 -4.26 11.22
CA THR A 122 -8.92 -3.72 11.92
C THR A 122 -9.92 -3.11 10.93
N TRP A 123 -9.45 -2.26 10.02
CA TRP A 123 -10.30 -1.69 8.97
C TRP A 123 -10.83 -2.75 8.01
N GLY A 124 -10.01 -3.76 7.68
CA GLY A 124 -10.40 -4.88 6.85
C GLY A 124 -11.51 -5.72 7.46
N ALA A 125 -11.46 -5.97 8.78
CA ALA A 125 -12.52 -6.67 9.51
C ALA A 125 -13.84 -5.90 9.45
N LEU A 126 -13.81 -4.58 9.65
CA LEU A 126 -15.00 -3.72 9.50
C LEU A 126 -15.53 -3.72 8.06
N LEU A 127 -14.67 -3.65 7.06
CA LEU A 127 -15.07 -3.71 5.65
C LEU A 127 -15.69 -5.08 5.28
N SER A 128 -15.21 -6.18 5.89
CA SER A 128 -15.62 -7.53 5.52
C SER A 128 -17.10 -7.85 5.74
N VAL A 129 -17.76 -7.12 6.64
CA VAL A 129 -19.19 -7.28 6.96
C VAL A 129 -20.10 -6.36 6.16
N GLU A 130 -19.53 -5.42 5.39
CA GLU A 130 -20.28 -4.50 4.56
C GLU A 130 -20.79 -5.17 3.27
N LYS A 131 -21.97 -4.75 2.83
CA LYS A 131 -22.52 -5.17 1.53
C LYS A 131 -21.80 -4.43 0.40
N GLY A 132 -21.58 -5.11 -0.73
CA GLY A 132 -21.00 -4.49 -1.93
C GLY A 132 -19.47 -4.49 -2.00
N ILE A 133 -18.79 -5.26 -1.15
CA ILE A 133 -17.35 -5.52 -1.28
C ILE A 133 -17.05 -6.36 -2.54
N ASN A 134 -15.99 -5.98 -3.26
CA ASN A 134 -15.58 -6.65 -4.50
C ASN A 134 -14.45 -7.67 -4.24
N ALA A 135 -13.97 -8.33 -5.30
CA ALA A 135 -12.91 -9.34 -5.19
C ALA A 135 -11.59 -8.75 -4.68
N ASP A 136 -11.22 -7.53 -5.10
CA ASP A 136 -9.99 -6.87 -4.66
C ASP A 136 -10.06 -6.43 -3.20
N ASP A 137 -11.23 -5.99 -2.72
CA ASP A 137 -11.45 -5.71 -1.30
C ASP A 137 -11.23 -6.98 -0.48
N LYS A 138 -11.84 -8.10 -0.88
CA LYS A 138 -11.68 -9.40 -0.20
C LYS A 138 -10.22 -9.89 -0.24
N ALA A 139 -9.54 -9.71 -1.37
CA ALA A 139 -8.14 -10.09 -1.53
C ALA A 139 -7.23 -9.26 -0.61
N LEU A 140 -7.44 -7.94 -0.52
CA LEU A 140 -6.65 -7.10 0.37
C LEU A 140 -6.92 -7.41 1.85
N ILE A 141 -8.18 -7.63 2.23
CA ILE A 141 -8.55 -8.07 3.60
C ILE A 141 -7.81 -9.37 3.96
N ALA A 142 -7.84 -10.37 3.08
CA ALA A 142 -7.13 -11.63 3.30
C ALA A 142 -5.61 -11.42 3.38
N LEU A 143 -5.03 -10.54 2.56
CA LEU A 143 -3.60 -10.26 2.58
C LEU A 143 -3.14 -9.63 3.91
N VAL A 144 -3.86 -8.61 4.40
CA VAL A 144 -3.50 -7.94 5.66
C VAL A 144 -3.73 -8.86 6.86
N THR A 145 -4.77 -9.70 6.81
CA THR A 145 -5.02 -10.74 7.81
C THR A 145 -3.89 -11.77 7.83
N ALA A 146 -3.40 -12.20 6.66
CA ALA A 146 -2.27 -13.11 6.57
C ALA A 146 -1.00 -12.51 7.18
N LYS A 147 -0.68 -11.25 6.86
CA LYS A 147 0.49 -10.55 7.42
C LYS A 147 0.38 -10.42 8.93
N GLN A 148 -0.82 -10.12 9.46
CA GLN A 148 -1.06 -10.09 10.90
C GLN A 148 -0.81 -11.46 11.55
N TYR A 149 -1.33 -12.55 10.98
CA TYR A 149 -1.07 -13.89 11.50
C TYR A 149 0.41 -14.27 11.45
N SER A 150 1.11 -13.93 10.38
CA SER A 150 2.55 -14.17 10.30
C SER A 150 3.34 -13.41 11.38
N ARG A 151 2.99 -12.15 11.68
CA ARG A 151 3.60 -11.39 12.79
C ARG A 151 3.36 -12.05 14.17
N GLN A 152 2.29 -12.84 14.29
CA GLN A 152 1.98 -13.62 15.49
C GLN A 152 2.61 -15.03 15.49
N GLY A 153 3.40 -15.39 14.48
CA GLY A 153 3.96 -16.74 14.30
C GLY A 153 2.94 -17.79 13.86
N ARG A 154 1.71 -17.39 13.52
CA ARG A 154 0.59 -18.24 13.11
C ARG A 154 0.64 -18.51 11.61
N GLU A 155 1.70 -19.19 11.20
CA GLU A 155 2.06 -19.33 9.79
C GLU A 155 1.05 -20.18 9.01
N ASP A 156 0.41 -21.19 9.60
CA ASP A 156 -0.57 -22.01 8.87
C ASP A 156 -1.84 -21.20 8.53
N GLU A 157 -2.34 -20.37 9.46
CA GLU A 157 -3.45 -19.45 9.19
C GLU A 157 -3.06 -18.35 8.20
N ALA A 158 -1.81 -17.86 8.28
CA ALA A 158 -1.28 -16.93 7.27
C ALA A 158 -1.32 -17.55 5.88
N GLN A 159 -0.83 -18.78 5.72
CA GLN A 159 -0.82 -19.47 4.41
C GLN A 159 -2.23 -19.72 3.86
N LEU A 160 -3.20 -20.06 4.72
CA LEU A 160 -4.58 -20.21 4.31
C LEU A 160 -5.13 -18.92 3.67
N ASN A 161 -4.91 -17.78 4.34
CA ASN A 161 -5.34 -16.48 3.84
C ASN A 161 -4.59 -16.08 2.56
N LEU A 162 -3.29 -16.33 2.46
CA LEU A 162 -2.50 -16.04 1.25
C LEU A 162 -3.01 -16.83 0.03
N ARG A 163 -3.39 -18.10 0.21
CA ARG A 163 -4.02 -18.88 -0.86
C ARG A 163 -5.35 -18.30 -1.30
N GLN A 164 -6.13 -17.74 -0.37
CA GLN A 164 -7.35 -17.03 -0.69
C GLN A 164 -7.05 -15.78 -1.55
N VAL A 165 -6.05 -14.98 -1.21
CA VAL A 165 -5.61 -13.83 -2.05
C VAL A 165 -5.31 -14.28 -3.48
N ILE A 166 -4.53 -15.36 -3.63
CA ILE A 166 -4.13 -15.91 -4.93
C ILE A 166 -5.34 -16.41 -5.76
N SER A 167 -6.40 -16.91 -5.10
CA SER A 167 -7.62 -17.32 -5.79
C SER A 167 -8.52 -16.14 -6.20
N LEU A 168 -8.49 -15.03 -5.46
CA LEU A 168 -9.39 -13.89 -5.65
C LEU A 168 -8.82 -12.84 -6.58
N ASN A 169 -7.50 -12.72 -6.64
CA ASN A 169 -6.80 -11.69 -7.40
C ASN A 169 -5.78 -12.34 -8.35
N LYS A 170 -5.50 -11.69 -9.48
CA LYS A 170 -4.47 -12.12 -10.45
C LYS A 170 -3.41 -11.05 -10.72
N ALA A 171 -3.51 -9.92 -10.05
CA ALA A 171 -2.66 -8.76 -10.22
C ALA A 171 -1.63 -8.66 -9.07
N SER A 172 -1.26 -7.44 -8.68
CA SER A 172 -0.19 -7.16 -7.71
C SER A 172 -0.40 -7.84 -6.35
N LEU A 173 -1.63 -7.90 -5.84
CA LEU A 173 -1.92 -8.56 -4.55
C LEU A 173 -1.63 -10.07 -4.60
N ALA A 174 -1.91 -10.72 -5.72
CA ALA A 174 -1.58 -12.13 -5.89
C ALA A 174 -0.08 -12.37 -6.07
N ALA A 175 0.65 -11.44 -6.69
CA ALA A 175 2.11 -11.49 -6.77
C ALA A 175 2.73 -11.42 -5.36
N GLU A 176 2.29 -10.44 -4.58
CA GLU A 176 2.69 -10.31 -3.18
C GLU A 176 2.33 -11.55 -2.36
N ALA A 177 1.11 -12.07 -2.49
CA ALA A 177 0.68 -13.21 -1.70
C ALA A 177 1.47 -14.49 -2.02
N ARG A 178 1.91 -14.70 -3.26
CA ARG A 178 2.79 -15.83 -3.61
C ARG A 178 4.16 -15.66 -2.96
N TYR A 179 4.72 -14.46 -3.00
CA TYR A 179 5.98 -14.14 -2.34
C TYR A 179 5.90 -14.40 -0.82
N GLU A 180 4.88 -13.84 -0.15
CA GLU A 180 4.67 -14.01 1.28
C GLU A 180 4.42 -15.48 1.67
N LEU A 181 3.77 -16.26 0.79
CA LEU A 181 3.56 -17.69 0.99
C LEU A 181 4.89 -18.46 0.97
N ALA A 182 5.80 -18.10 0.06
CA ALA A 182 7.14 -18.68 0.02
C ALA A 182 7.95 -18.28 1.27
N CYS A 183 7.87 -17.02 1.71
CA CYS A 183 8.50 -16.55 2.95
C CYS A 183 8.00 -17.33 4.18
N SER A 184 6.68 -17.54 4.28
CA SER A 184 6.06 -18.35 5.34
C SER A 184 6.58 -19.78 5.37
N GLN A 185 6.67 -20.42 4.20
CA GLN A 185 7.20 -21.78 4.07
C GLN A 185 8.69 -21.86 4.44
N LEU A 186 9.48 -20.84 4.09
CA LEU A 186 10.88 -20.73 4.50
C LEU A 186 11.00 -20.61 6.03
N ARG A 187 10.20 -19.75 6.68
CA ARG A 187 10.18 -19.63 8.15
C ARG A 187 9.83 -20.95 8.85
N GLN A 188 8.96 -21.75 8.23
CA GLN A 188 8.63 -23.11 8.69
C GLN A 188 9.67 -24.18 8.29
N LYS A 189 10.80 -23.79 7.69
CA LYS A 189 11.86 -24.68 7.16
C LYS A 189 11.36 -25.69 6.12
N LYS A 190 10.23 -25.41 5.47
CA LYS A 190 9.66 -26.22 4.37
C LYS A 190 10.34 -25.85 3.05
N TYR A 191 11.66 -26.06 2.95
CA TYR A 191 12.49 -25.49 1.87
C TYR A 191 12.03 -25.86 0.45
N ALA A 192 11.73 -27.14 0.20
CA ALA A 192 11.26 -27.57 -1.13
C ALA A 192 9.92 -26.91 -1.53
N ALA A 193 9.03 -26.67 -0.56
CA ALA A 193 7.79 -25.95 -0.81
C ALA A 193 8.05 -24.46 -1.07
N ALA A 194 8.92 -23.85 -0.25
CA ALA A 194 9.30 -22.45 -0.37
C ALA A 194 9.92 -22.15 -1.73
N GLU A 195 10.87 -22.99 -2.17
CA GLU A 195 11.52 -22.88 -3.48
C GLU A 195 10.51 -22.97 -4.62
N LYS A 196 9.63 -23.99 -4.59
CA LYS A 196 8.56 -24.14 -5.57
C LYS A 196 7.67 -22.89 -5.63
N THR A 197 7.25 -22.37 -4.48
CA THR A 197 6.38 -21.18 -4.42
C THR A 197 7.11 -19.91 -4.87
N ALA A 198 8.41 -19.77 -4.58
CA ALA A 198 9.22 -18.66 -5.06
C ALA A 198 9.33 -18.69 -6.60
N PHE A 199 9.58 -19.85 -7.20
CA PHE A 199 9.51 -20.00 -8.66
C PHE A 199 8.12 -19.72 -9.23
N GLU A 200 7.06 -20.15 -8.55
CA GLU A 200 5.70 -19.78 -8.96
C GLU A 200 5.46 -18.27 -8.94
N THR A 201 6.05 -17.54 -8.00
CA THR A 201 6.01 -16.07 -7.96
C THR A 201 6.69 -15.50 -9.21
N ILE A 202 7.92 -15.91 -9.50
CA ILE A 202 8.69 -15.48 -10.68
C ILE A 202 7.90 -15.74 -11.97
N ASN A 203 7.37 -16.95 -12.12
CA ASN A 203 6.71 -17.38 -13.35
C ASN A 203 5.31 -16.77 -13.56
N LYS A 204 4.56 -16.51 -12.48
CA LYS A 204 3.17 -16.02 -12.56
C LYS A 204 3.02 -14.54 -12.29
N SER A 205 4.11 -13.83 -11.99
CA SER A 205 4.08 -12.40 -11.64
C SER A 205 5.06 -11.57 -12.46
N GLY A 206 5.39 -12.02 -13.68
CA GLY A 206 6.36 -11.35 -14.57
C GLY A 206 6.09 -9.87 -14.84
N SER A 207 4.83 -9.42 -14.82
CA SER A 207 4.48 -7.99 -14.97
C SER A 207 4.70 -7.15 -13.71
N PHE A 208 5.08 -7.77 -12.59
CA PHE A 208 5.29 -7.12 -11.30
C PHE A 208 6.75 -7.29 -10.87
N GLU A 209 7.64 -6.55 -11.53
CA GLU A 209 9.11 -6.67 -11.40
C GLU A 209 9.57 -6.71 -9.94
N THR A 210 9.08 -5.81 -9.09
CA THR A 210 9.42 -5.76 -7.66
C THR A 210 9.21 -7.12 -6.96
N TRP A 211 8.10 -7.82 -7.23
CA TRP A 211 7.81 -9.11 -6.62
C TRP A 211 8.65 -10.23 -7.22
N VAL A 212 8.97 -10.16 -8.52
CA VAL A 212 9.88 -11.09 -9.19
C VAL A 212 11.29 -10.97 -8.60
N THR A 213 11.82 -9.76 -8.47
CA THR A 213 13.15 -9.51 -7.89
C THR A 213 13.21 -9.96 -6.42
N ARG A 214 12.18 -9.65 -5.63
CA ARG A 214 12.06 -10.14 -4.24
C ARG A 214 12.04 -11.67 -4.18
N ALA A 215 11.37 -12.35 -5.10
CA ALA A 215 11.36 -13.81 -5.16
C ALA A 215 12.72 -14.41 -5.52
N TYR A 216 13.51 -13.78 -6.40
CA TYR A 216 14.89 -14.20 -6.64
C TYR A 216 15.78 -14.03 -5.41
N LEU A 217 15.67 -12.91 -4.69
CA LEU A 217 16.38 -12.72 -3.42
C LEU A 217 15.99 -13.82 -2.41
N LEU A 218 14.70 -14.16 -2.33
CA LEU A 218 14.21 -15.23 -1.46
C LEU A 218 14.74 -16.62 -1.88
N LEU A 219 14.87 -16.90 -3.18
CA LEU A 219 15.51 -18.14 -3.65
C LEU A 219 16.94 -18.24 -3.14
N GLY A 220 17.70 -17.15 -3.18
CA GLY A 220 19.02 -17.08 -2.56
C GLY A 220 18.98 -17.41 -1.07
N ASP A 221 18.02 -16.85 -0.33
CA ASP A 221 17.86 -17.11 1.12
C ASP A 221 17.50 -18.59 1.39
N ILE A 222 16.66 -19.19 0.54
CA ILE A 222 16.32 -20.62 0.59
C ILE A 222 17.56 -21.48 0.37
N TYR A 223 18.38 -21.17 -0.65
CA TYR A 223 19.62 -21.90 -0.93
C TYR A 223 20.63 -21.79 0.21
N VAL A 224 20.76 -20.62 0.82
CA VAL A 224 21.57 -20.46 2.05
C VAL A 224 21.05 -21.37 3.17
N ALA A 225 19.74 -21.38 3.40
CA ALA A 225 19.13 -22.20 4.46
C ALA A 225 19.26 -23.71 4.20
N GLN A 226 19.36 -24.13 2.94
CA GLN A 226 19.65 -25.50 2.53
C GLN A 226 21.16 -25.84 2.56
N GLY A 227 22.04 -24.85 2.73
CA GLY A 227 23.49 -25.00 2.69
C GLY A 227 24.07 -25.06 1.27
N ASP A 228 23.27 -24.76 0.25
CA ASP A 228 23.66 -24.68 -1.16
C ASP A 228 24.24 -23.29 -1.47
N LEU A 229 25.42 -23.04 -0.93
CA LEU A 229 26.07 -21.73 -1.04
C LEU A 229 26.45 -21.40 -2.49
N PHE A 230 26.66 -22.40 -3.34
CA PHE A 230 26.98 -22.18 -4.75
C PHE A 230 25.80 -21.56 -5.50
N ASN A 231 24.61 -22.16 -5.39
CA ASN A 231 23.41 -21.63 -6.02
C ASN A 231 22.94 -20.33 -5.36
N ALA A 232 23.14 -20.16 -4.05
CA ALA A 232 22.89 -18.89 -3.37
C ALA A 232 23.73 -17.75 -3.96
N LYS A 233 25.05 -17.93 -4.11
CA LYS A 233 25.93 -16.92 -4.72
C LYS A 233 25.51 -16.58 -6.14
N ALA A 234 25.28 -17.59 -6.98
CA ALA A 234 24.87 -17.38 -8.36
C ALA A 234 23.56 -16.58 -8.45
N THR A 235 22.59 -16.90 -7.58
CA THR A 235 21.30 -16.20 -7.52
C THR A 235 21.47 -14.74 -7.11
N TYR A 236 22.20 -14.45 -6.03
CA TYR A 236 22.46 -13.07 -5.62
C TYR A 236 23.29 -12.29 -6.63
N GLN A 237 24.28 -12.92 -7.24
CA GLN A 237 25.10 -12.29 -8.27
C GLN A 237 24.25 -11.86 -9.48
N SER A 238 23.31 -12.71 -9.90
CA SER A 238 22.37 -12.38 -10.97
C SER A 238 21.48 -11.20 -10.61
N VAL A 239 20.93 -11.14 -9.39
CA VAL A 239 20.12 -9.98 -8.95
C VAL A 239 20.97 -8.72 -8.88
N LYS A 240 22.20 -8.80 -8.36
CA LYS A 240 23.13 -7.66 -8.29
C LYS A 240 23.41 -7.06 -9.68
N GLU A 241 23.53 -7.90 -10.71
CA GLU A 241 23.83 -7.47 -12.07
C GLU A 241 22.59 -6.98 -12.85
N ASN A 242 21.42 -7.57 -12.60
CA ASN A 242 20.26 -7.44 -13.48
C ASN A 242 19.04 -6.74 -12.86
N ALA A 243 19.00 -6.47 -11.55
CA ALA A 243 17.84 -5.79 -10.94
C ALA A 243 17.68 -4.35 -11.46
N GLY A 244 16.43 -3.95 -11.76
CA GLY A 244 16.11 -2.62 -12.29
C GLY A 244 16.26 -1.46 -11.31
N THR A 245 16.40 -1.73 -10.00
CA THR A 245 16.56 -0.70 -8.96
C THR A 245 17.88 -0.87 -8.21
N GLU A 246 18.50 0.26 -7.85
CA GLU A 246 19.74 0.26 -7.06
C GLU A 246 19.55 -0.37 -5.68
N GLU A 247 18.38 -0.17 -5.07
CA GLU A 247 18.02 -0.80 -3.80
C GLU A 247 18.18 -2.32 -3.83
N PHE A 248 17.63 -2.99 -4.86
CA PHE A 248 17.74 -4.44 -4.98
C PHE A 248 19.15 -4.90 -5.32
N ARG A 249 19.90 -4.13 -6.12
CA ARG A 249 21.32 -4.42 -6.39
C ARG A 249 22.16 -4.37 -5.12
N ALA A 250 21.92 -3.36 -4.27
CA ALA A 250 22.60 -3.22 -2.98
C ALA A 250 22.27 -4.37 -2.01
N ILE A 251 20.98 -4.73 -1.87
CA ILE A 251 20.56 -5.88 -1.04
C ILE A 251 21.22 -7.18 -1.53
N ALA A 252 21.25 -7.40 -2.85
CA ALA A 252 21.88 -8.58 -3.43
C ALA A 252 23.40 -8.60 -3.19
N ALA A 253 24.07 -7.46 -3.32
CA ALA A 253 25.50 -7.34 -3.05
C ALA A 253 25.85 -7.65 -1.59
N GLU A 254 25.06 -7.14 -0.64
CA GLU A 254 25.22 -7.43 0.78
C GLU A 254 25.06 -8.93 1.07
N LYS A 255 23.96 -9.53 0.59
CA LYS A 255 23.70 -10.97 0.77
C LYS A 255 24.78 -11.83 0.12
N LEU A 256 25.26 -11.46 -1.07
CA LEU A 256 26.35 -12.16 -1.74
C LEU A 256 27.63 -12.16 -0.89
N ALA A 257 28.04 -11.00 -0.37
CA ALA A 257 29.22 -10.87 0.48
C ALA A 257 29.11 -11.72 1.76
N MET A 258 27.91 -11.77 2.38
CA MET A 258 27.66 -12.64 3.52
C MET A 258 27.85 -14.13 3.18
N VAL A 259 27.35 -14.58 2.03
CA VAL A 259 27.49 -15.98 1.59
C VAL A 259 28.94 -16.31 1.23
N GLU A 260 29.67 -15.41 0.58
CA GLU A 260 31.09 -15.59 0.27
C GLU A 260 31.95 -15.76 1.52
N LYS A 261 31.68 -14.96 2.55
CA LYS A 261 32.34 -15.09 3.85
C LYS A 261 32.03 -16.44 4.51
N ALA A 262 30.76 -16.83 4.56
CA ALA A 262 30.33 -18.10 5.16
C ALA A 262 30.95 -19.31 4.45
N ASP A 263 31.04 -19.28 3.12
CA ASP A 263 31.65 -20.34 2.33
C ASP A 263 33.18 -20.44 2.58
N ALA A 264 33.87 -19.31 2.65
CA ALA A 264 35.29 -19.27 2.97
C ALA A 264 35.61 -19.81 4.39
N GLU A 265 34.75 -19.51 5.37
CA GLU A 265 34.86 -20.05 6.73
C GLU A 265 34.64 -21.57 6.77
N LYS A 266 33.65 -22.07 6.03
CA LYS A 266 33.38 -23.51 5.89
C LYS A 266 34.59 -24.25 5.32
N VAL A 267 35.20 -23.72 4.26
CA VAL A 267 36.41 -24.29 3.64
C VAL A 267 37.60 -24.32 4.61
N LYS A 268 37.75 -23.30 5.46
CA LYS A 268 38.80 -23.29 6.51
C LYS A 268 38.53 -24.33 7.59
N SER A 269 37.28 -24.47 8.03
CA SER A 269 36.90 -25.44 9.06
C SER A 269 37.04 -26.90 8.61
N SER A 270 36.87 -27.19 7.31
CA SER A 270 37.03 -28.54 6.75
C SER A 270 38.49 -28.96 6.53
N LYS A 271 39.45 -28.04 6.69
CA LYS A 271 40.90 -28.29 6.51
C LYS A 271 41.66 -28.48 7.82
N ASN A 272 41.01 -28.21 8.96
CA ASN A 272 41.53 -28.46 10.32
C ASN A 272 40.89 -29.72 10.89
#